data_AF-A0A961MLP8-F1
#
_entry.id   AF-A0A961MLP8-F1
#
_cell.length_a   1.000
_cell.length_b   1.000
_cell.length_c   1.000
_cell.angle_alpha   90.00
_cell.angle_beta   90.00
_cell.angle_gamma   90.00
#
_symmetry.space_group_name_H-M   'P 1'
#
loop_
_entity.id
_entity.type
_entity.pdbx_description
1 polymer ?
#
loop_
_entity_poly.entity_id
_entity_poly.type
_entity_poly.pdbx_seq_one_letter_code
_entity_poly.pdbx_strand_id
1 'polypeptide(L)'
;DVAKDVAQIALVERHRRTGSVVNGFVSGFGYDAPCAVASTVAHDSHHMIVVGTSKSDMALAANRLGEVGGGVTVWKDGAEIALVRLPIAGLMSDAPAEEVAAAAEGMVAAMAACGCRLNNAYMQHSLLALVVIPALRISDLGLIDVTRFAPTELLLPA
;
A
#
# COMPACT_ATOMS: atom_id res chain seq x y z
N ASP A 1 8.41 -1.42 13.52
CA ASP A 1 9.23 -2.22 14.44
C ASP A 1 9.53 -3.54 13.75
N VAL A 2 10.72 -3.65 13.16
CA VAL A 2 11.10 -4.86 12.38
C VAL A 2 11.14 -6.09 13.27
N ALA A 3 11.57 -5.95 14.53
CA ALA A 3 11.66 -7.07 15.47
C ALA A 3 10.28 -7.66 15.83
N LYS A 4 9.21 -6.87 15.68
CA LYS A 4 7.82 -7.30 15.89
C LYS A 4 7.04 -7.49 14.58
N ASP A 5 7.72 -7.41 13.44
CA ASP A 5 7.08 -7.42 12.11
C ASP A 5 5.93 -6.40 12.00
N VAL A 6 6.20 -5.16 12.40
CA VAL A 6 5.26 -4.05 12.31
C VAL A 6 5.78 -3.01 11.32
N ALA A 7 5.01 -2.76 10.26
CA ALA A 7 5.20 -1.68 9.31
C ALA A 7 4.22 -0.53 9.57
N GLN A 8 4.57 0.66 9.08
CA GLN A 8 3.62 1.77 9.01
C GLN A 8 2.73 1.59 7.79
N ILE A 9 1.49 2.04 7.89
CA ILE A 9 0.57 2.14 6.76
C ILE A 9 0.01 3.55 6.69
N ALA A 10 -0.12 4.08 5.48
CA ALA A 10 -0.78 5.34 5.20
C ALA A 10 -1.81 5.15 4.09
N LEU A 11 -2.95 5.82 4.20
CA LEU A 11 -3.96 5.92 3.17
C LEU A 11 -4.15 7.39 2.81
N VAL A 12 -3.88 7.73 1.55
CA VAL A 12 -3.94 9.09 1.02
C VAL A 12 -5.17 9.23 0.13
N GLU A 13 -6.05 10.16 0.51
CA GLU A 13 -7.23 10.52 -0.27
C GLU A 13 -6.78 11.15 -1.60
N ARG A 14 -7.30 10.67 -2.74
CA ARG A 14 -6.81 11.07 -4.07
C ARG A 14 -7.89 11.47 -5.07
N HIS A 15 -9.17 11.34 -4.73
CA HIS A 15 -10.29 11.59 -5.64
C HIS A 15 -10.79 13.03 -5.54
N ARG A 16 -10.72 13.62 -4.35
CA ARG A 16 -11.16 14.99 -4.06
C ARG A 16 -10.02 15.97 -3.82
N ARG A 17 -8.77 15.50 -3.87
CA ARG A 17 -7.55 16.31 -3.64
C ARG A 17 -7.58 17.02 -2.29
N THR A 18 -8.11 16.35 -1.27
CA THR A 18 -8.22 16.93 0.08
C THR A 18 -6.87 17.06 0.79
N GLY A 19 -5.88 16.26 0.37
CA GLY A 19 -4.60 16.14 1.06
C GLY A 19 -4.69 15.32 2.36
N SER A 20 -5.84 14.73 2.65
CA SER A 20 -6.05 13.90 3.84
C SER A 20 -5.22 12.63 3.79
N VAL A 21 -4.56 12.34 4.91
CA VAL A 21 -3.77 11.11 5.11
C VAL A 21 -4.18 10.48 6.43
N VAL A 22 -4.61 9.23 6.37
CA VAL A 22 -4.84 8.38 7.55
C VAL A 22 -3.63 7.50 7.75
N ASN A 23 -3.08 7.46 8.97
CA ASN A 23 -1.93 6.65 9.31
C ASN A 23 -2.33 5.53 10.28
N GLY A 24 -1.63 4.40 10.19
CA GLY A 24 -1.77 3.30 11.13
C GLY A 24 -0.57 2.36 11.11
N PHE A 25 -0.79 1.16 11.65
CA PHE A 25 0.20 0.09 11.67
C PHE A 25 -0.40 -1.19 11.07
N VAL A 26 0.46 -1.97 10.44
CA VAL A 26 0.13 -3.29 9.91
C VAL A 26 1.26 -4.26 10.23
N SER A 27 0.92 -5.52 10.47
CA SER A 27 1.90 -6.56 10.75
C SER A 27 1.70 -7.78 9.85
N GLY A 28 2.75 -8.59 9.69
CA GLY A 28 2.70 -9.86 8.96
C GLY A 28 3.46 -9.85 7.65
N PHE A 29 3.85 -8.67 7.12
CA PHE A 29 4.53 -8.60 5.82
C PHE A 29 5.93 -9.20 5.86
N GLY A 30 6.62 -9.17 7.00
CA GLY A 30 7.98 -9.67 7.16
C GLY A 30 9.06 -8.77 6.58
N TYR A 31 8.77 -7.49 6.33
CA TYR A 31 9.77 -6.56 5.80
C TYR A 31 10.94 -6.39 6.78
N ASP A 32 12.16 -6.66 6.30
CA ASP A 32 13.39 -6.66 7.10
C ASP A 32 14.41 -5.60 6.68
N ALA A 33 14.09 -4.81 5.65
CA ALA A 33 14.89 -3.71 5.14
C ALA A 33 14.11 -2.38 5.14
N PRO A 34 14.79 -1.22 5.05
CA PRO A 34 14.16 0.06 4.71
C PRO A 34 13.49 -0.02 3.35
N CYS A 35 12.16 0.03 3.34
CA CYS A 35 11.39 -0.10 2.11
C CYS A 35 9.99 0.50 2.24
N ALA A 36 9.34 0.66 1.08
CA ALA A 36 7.92 0.93 0.99
C ALA A 36 7.30 0.32 -0.27
N VAL A 37 6.02 -0.01 -0.17
CA VAL A 37 5.16 -0.39 -1.30
C VAL A 37 4.00 0.59 -1.30
N ALA A 38 3.76 1.25 -2.44
CA ALA A 38 2.58 2.07 -2.65
C ALA A 38 1.72 1.47 -3.76
N SER A 39 0.41 1.59 -3.64
CA SER A 39 -0.57 1.17 -4.64
C SER A 39 -1.73 2.15 -4.72
N THR A 40 -2.21 2.42 -5.92
CA THR A 40 -3.52 3.08 -6.15
C THR A 40 -4.66 2.09 -6.35
N VAL A 41 -4.36 0.80 -6.44
CA VAL A 41 -5.33 -0.28 -6.36
C VAL A 41 -5.44 -0.68 -4.89
N ALA A 42 -6.35 -0.02 -4.19
CA ALA A 42 -6.73 -0.34 -2.81
C ALA A 42 -8.24 -0.61 -2.78
N HIS A 43 -8.62 -1.88 -2.73
CA HIS A 43 -10.01 -2.32 -2.83
C HIS A 43 -10.84 -1.73 -1.68
N ASP A 44 -12.02 -1.13 -1.88
CA ASP A 44 -12.68 -0.80 -3.16
C ASP A 44 -12.77 0.71 -3.41
N SER A 45 -12.41 1.54 -2.44
CA SER A 45 -12.42 3.00 -2.60
C SER A 45 -11.28 3.49 -3.50
N HIS A 46 -10.25 2.68 -3.70
CA HIS A 46 -9.10 2.95 -4.56
C HIS A 46 -8.44 4.29 -4.27
N HIS A 47 -8.29 4.60 -2.98
CA HIS A 47 -7.32 5.60 -2.50
C HIS A 47 -5.90 5.08 -2.70
N MET A 48 -4.89 5.93 -2.48
CA MET A 48 -3.51 5.46 -2.47
C MET A 48 -3.21 4.87 -1.10
N ILE A 49 -2.71 3.65 -1.07
CA ILE A 49 -2.26 2.98 0.16
C ILE A 49 -0.75 2.77 0.09
N VAL A 50 -0.06 3.04 1.19
CA VAL A 50 1.40 2.95 1.28
C VAL A 50 1.74 2.18 2.54
N VAL A 51 2.53 1.10 2.42
CA VAL A 51 3.02 0.31 3.55
C VAL A 51 4.54 0.30 3.52
N GLY A 52 5.19 0.58 4.64
CA GLY A 52 6.65 0.60 4.68
C GLY A 52 7.26 0.63 6.07
N THR A 53 8.55 0.36 6.10
CA THR A 53 9.41 0.44 7.30
C THR A 53 10.20 1.75 7.34
N SER A 54 10.24 2.48 6.22
CA SER A 54 11.03 3.69 6.00
C SER A 54 10.14 4.84 5.53
N LYS A 55 10.05 5.90 6.34
CA LYS A 55 9.22 7.07 6.00
C LYS A 55 9.68 7.78 4.73
N SER A 56 10.98 7.80 4.45
CA SER A 56 11.52 8.40 3.23
C SER A 56 11.10 7.60 2.01
N ASP A 57 11.18 6.26 2.07
CA ASP A 57 10.76 5.40 0.96
C ASP A 57 9.24 5.47 0.75
N MET A 58 8.46 5.58 1.83
CA MET A 58 7.02 5.77 1.74
C MET A 58 6.65 7.09 1.03
N ALA A 59 7.36 8.18 1.34
CA ALA A 59 7.15 9.45 0.67
C ALA A 59 7.55 9.41 -0.81
N LEU A 60 8.69 8.79 -1.13
CA LEU A 60 9.15 8.58 -2.51
C LEU A 60 8.14 7.76 -3.31
N ALA A 61 7.66 6.64 -2.75
CA ALA A 61 6.66 5.78 -3.37
C ALA A 61 5.34 6.51 -3.62
N ALA A 62 4.85 7.29 -2.65
CA ALA A 62 3.61 8.04 -2.80
C ALA A 62 3.71 9.12 -3.90
N ASN A 63 4.78 9.93 -3.86
CA ASN A 63 5.03 10.96 -4.85
C ASN A 63 5.16 10.36 -6.26
N ARG A 64 5.87 9.24 -6.37
CA ARG A 64 6.08 8.54 -7.62
C ARG A 64 4.76 8.10 -8.27
N LEU A 65 3.83 7.56 -7.48
CA LEU A 65 2.50 7.22 -8.01
C LEU A 65 1.69 8.45 -8.43
N GLY A 66 1.88 9.58 -7.75
CA GLY A 66 1.33 10.87 -8.18
C GLY A 66 1.87 11.32 -9.54
N GLU A 67 3.17 11.15 -9.80
CA GLU A 67 3.83 11.53 -11.05
C GLU A 67 3.39 10.68 -12.25
N VAL A 68 3.26 9.35 -12.06
CA VAL A 68 3.03 8.41 -13.17
C VAL A 68 1.55 8.17 -13.48
N GLY A 69 0.64 8.81 -12.73
CA GLY A 69 -0.82 8.68 -12.90
C GLY A 69 -1.44 7.49 -12.16
N GLY A 70 -0.72 6.89 -11.21
CA GLY A 70 -1.12 5.71 -10.45
C GLY A 70 -0.50 4.41 -10.95
N GLY A 71 -0.69 3.35 -10.17
CA GLY A 71 0.03 2.10 -10.32
C GLY A 71 0.40 1.46 -9.00
N VAL A 72 1.47 0.69 -9.05
CA VAL A 72 2.14 0.08 -7.89
C VAL A 72 3.63 0.35 -8.00
N THR A 73 4.27 0.81 -6.94
CA THR A 73 5.73 1.01 -6.92
C THR A 73 6.32 0.44 -5.63
N VAL A 74 7.51 -0.15 -5.75
CA VAL A 74 8.27 -0.71 -4.62
C VAL A 74 9.58 0.04 -4.52
N TRP A 75 9.86 0.56 -3.34
CA TRP A 75 11.08 1.29 -3.00
C TRP A 75 11.85 0.55 -1.93
N LYS A 76 13.18 0.53 -2.05
CA LYS A 76 14.09 -0.05 -1.08
C LYS A 76 15.36 0.78 -1.01
N ASP A 77 15.78 1.14 0.19
CA ASP A 77 17.01 1.92 0.44
C ASP A 77 17.10 3.20 -0.42
N GLY A 78 15.98 3.92 -0.59
CA GLY A 78 15.91 5.16 -1.37
C GLY A 78 15.86 5.00 -2.89
N ALA A 79 15.71 3.79 -3.43
CA ALA A 79 15.62 3.54 -4.87
C ALA A 79 14.29 2.87 -5.27
N GLU A 80 13.73 3.26 -6.42
CA GLU A 80 12.62 2.56 -7.08
C GLU A 80 13.15 1.24 -7.66
N ILE A 81 12.68 0.11 -7.14
CA ILE A 81 13.11 -1.23 -7.57
C ILE A 81 12.05 -1.98 -8.39
N ALA A 82 10.81 -1.52 -8.39
CA ALA A 82 9.76 -1.99 -9.30
C ALA A 82 8.67 -0.93 -9.51
N LEU A 83 8.06 -0.94 -10.69
CA LEU A 83 6.94 -0.07 -11.05
C LEU A 83 5.99 -0.79 -12.01
N VAL A 84 4.71 -0.86 -11.63
CA VAL A 84 3.59 -1.22 -12.51
C VAL A 84 2.81 0.05 -12.79
N ARG A 85 2.93 0.62 -13.98
CA ARG A 85 2.20 1.85 -14.36
C ARG A 85 0.75 1.52 -14.69
N LEU A 86 -0.18 2.23 -14.06
CA LEU A 86 -1.62 2.11 -14.33
C LEU A 86 -2.23 3.50 -14.58
N PRO A 87 -1.85 4.20 -15.66
CA PRO A 87 -2.23 5.60 -15.88
C PRO A 87 -3.73 5.84 -16.02
N ILE A 88 -4.53 4.82 -16.36
CA ILE A 88 -5.98 4.96 -16.50
C ILE A 88 -6.60 4.78 -15.11
N ALA A 89 -7.01 5.90 -14.52
CA ALA A 89 -7.61 5.99 -13.18
C ALA A 89 -6.75 5.43 -12.03
N GLY A 90 -5.47 5.11 -12.25
CA GLY A 90 -4.65 4.38 -11.29
C GLY A 90 -5.02 2.90 -11.16
N LEU A 91 -5.75 2.34 -12.13
CA LEU A 91 -6.30 0.98 -12.07
C LEU A 91 -5.95 0.13 -13.30
N MET A 92 -5.81 0.75 -14.47
CA MET A 92 -5.56 0.04 -15.73
C MET A 92 -4.38 0.66 -16.49
N SER A 93 -3.73 -0.18 -17.28
CA SER A 93 -2.67 0.22 -18.21
C SER A 93 -3.19 0.24 -19.65
N ASP A 94 -2.61 1.11 -20.46
CA ASP A 94 -2.74 1.16 -21.92
C ASP A 94 -1.62 0.37 -22.64
N ALA A 95 -0.67 -0.21 -21.89
CA ALA A 95 0.40 -1.05 -22.43
C ALA A 95 -0.09 -2.47 -22.78
N PRO A 96 0.66 -3.21 -23.64
CA PRO A 96 0.41 -4.63 -23.89
C PRO A 96 0.36 -5.47 -22.61
N ALA A 97 -0.50 -6.49 -22.60
CA ALA A 97 -0.73 -7.31 -21.41
C ALA A 97 0.53 -8.02 -20.92
N GLU A 98 1.40 -8.45 -21.83
CA GLU A 98 2.66 -9.12 -21.55
C GLU A 98 3.64 -8.19 -20.80
N GLU A 99 3.66 -6.90 -21.15
CA GLU A 99 4.50 -5.89 -20.48
C GLU A 99 3.99 -5.64 -19.05
N VAL A 100 2.67 -5.54 -18.89
CA VAL A 100 2.03 -5.35 -17.57
C VAL A 100 2.25 -6.59 -16.69
N ALA A 101 2.16 -7.78 -17.26
CA ALA A 101 2.41 -9.04 -16.57
C ALA A 101 3.87 -9.13 -16.08
N ALA A 102 4.84 -8.83 -16.95
CA ALA A 102 6.25 -8.81 -16.57
C ALA A 102 6.53 -7.77 -15.46
N ALA A 103 5.91 -6.58 -15.53
CA ALA A 103 6.02 -5.57 -14.48
C ALA A 103 5.42 -6.05 -13.14
N ALA A 104 4.27 -6.74 -13.19
CA ALA A 104 3.61 -7.31 -12.01
C ALA A 104 4.46 -8.42 -11.37
N GLU A 105 5.08 -9.29 -12.16
CA GLU A 105 6.05 -10.29 -11.69
C GLU A 105 7.26 -9.61 -11.02
N GLY A 106 7.80 -8.56 -11.63
CA GLY A 106 8.88 -7.75 -11.06
C GLY A 106 8.50 -7.11 -9.72
N MET A 107 7.25 -6.63 -9.58
CA MET A 107 6.74 -6.11 -8.32
C MET A 107 6.68 -7.19 -7.22
N VAL A 108 6.26 -8.41 -7.53
CA VAL A 108 6.27 -9.52 -6.55
C VAL A 108 7.70 -9.83 -6.10
N ALA A 109 8.64 -9.91 -7.05
CA ALA A 109 10.06 -10.13 -6.75
C ALA A 109 10.65 -8.99 -5.90
N ALA A 110 10.27 -7.74 -6.18
CA ALA A 110 10.71 -6.58 -5.41
C ALA A 110 10.17 -6.58 -3.97
N MET A 111 8.91 -6.96 -3.75
CA MET A 111 8.39 -7.14 -2.39
C MET A 111 9.18 -8.20 -1.61
N ALA A 112 9.55 -9.31 -2.28
CA ALA A 112 10.39 -10.34 -1.68
C ALA A 112 11.81 -9.84 -1.37
N ALA A 113 12.38 -8.98 -2.22
CA ALA A 113 13.68 -8.34 -1.97
C ALA A 113 13.67 -7.40 -0.76
N CYS A 114 12.50 -6.94 -0.32
CA CYS A 114 12.31 -6.19 0.93
C CYS A 114 12.13 -7.09 2.17
N GLY A 115 12.24 -8.42 2.01
CA GLY A 115 12.08 -9.41 3.08
C GLY A 115 10.69 -10.07 3.12
N CYS A 116 9.75 -9.66 2.25
CA CYS A 116 8.39 -10.17 2.32
C CYS A 116 8.29 -11.66 2.01
N ARG A 117 7.70 -12.42 2.92
CA ARG A 117 7.48 -13.88 2.78
C ARG A 117 6.01 -14.26 2.64
N LEU A 118 5.14 -13.25 2.62
CA LEU A 118 3.70 -13.46 2.63
C LEU A 118 3.25 -14.00 1.26
N ASN A 119 2.46 -15.07 1.26
CA ASN A 119 1.86 -15.54 0.02
C ASN A 119 0.89 -14.48 -0.53
N ASN A 120 0.96 -14.21 -1.83
CA ASN A 120 0.16 -13.19 -2.51
C ASN A 120 0.20 -11.82 -1.79
N ALA A 121 1.40 -11.40 -1.37
CA ALA A 121 1.61 -10.19 -0.56
C ALA A 121 0.91 -8.94 -1.12
N TYR A 122 0.96 -8.74 -2.45
CA TYR A 122 0.29 -7.61 -3.09
C TYR A 122 -1.24 -7.66 -2.97
N MET A 123 -1.86 -8.83 -3.14
CA MET A 123 -3.30 -8.97 -2.94
C MET A 123 -3.69 -8.59 -1.51
N GLN A 124 -2.93 -9.06 -0.52
CA GLN A 124 -3.16 -8.73 0.89
C GLN A 124 -2.99 -7.23 1.14
N HIS A 125 -1.96 -6.61 0.56
CA HIS A 125 -1.76 -5.15 0.58
C HIS A 125 -2.96 -4.40 0.01
N SER A 126 -3.48 -4.80 -1.15
CA SER A 126 -4.63 -4.14 -1.80
C SER A 126 -5.93 -4.25 -0.99
N LEU A 127 -6.06 -5.27 -0.13
CA LEU A 127 -7.27 -5.55 0.65
C LEU A 127 -7.27 -4.90 2.04
N LEU A 128 -6.17 -4.24 2.45
CA LEU A 128 -6.10 -3.54 3.74
C LEU A 128 -7.09 -2.37 3.83
N ALA A 129 -7.55 -1.85 2.70
CA ALA A 129 -8.54 -0.79 2.61
C ALA A 129 -9.99 -1.27 2.40
N LEU A 130 -10.21 -2.59 2.32
CA LEU A 130 -11.53 -3.15 1.96
C LEU A 130 -12.44 -3.24 3.19
N VAL A 131 -13.11 -2.14 3.53
CA VAL A 131 -13.94 -1.95 4.74
C VAL A 131 -15.23 -2.79 4.81
N VAL A 132 -15.34 -3.86 4.00
CA VAL A 132 -16.48 -4.79 3.97
C VAL A 132 -16.09 -6.24 4.26
N ILE A 133 -14.79 -6.55 4.42
CA ILE A 133 -14.29 -7.89 4.76
C ILE A 133 -13.75 -7.94 6.19
N PRO A 134 -13.69 -9.14 6.83
CA PRO A 134 -13.63 -9.26 8.29
C PRO A 134 -12.44 -8.58 9.00
N ALA A 135 -12.72 -8.15 10.24
CA ALA A 135 -11.86 -7.54 11.27
C ALA A 135 -11.58 -6.03 11.12
N LEU A 136 -10.32 -5.62 11.02
CA LEU A 136 -9.87 -4.22 11.10
C LEU A 136 -9.32 -3.76 9.75
N ARG A 137 -9.79 -2.62 9.23
CA ARG A 137 -9.37 -2.06 7.93
C ARG A 137 -9.11 -0.56 8.02
N ILE A 138 -8.24 -0.05 7.16
CA ILE A 138 -7.97 1.39 7.07
C ILE A 138 -8.87 2.02 6.00
N SER A 139 -9.36 3.23 6.21
CA SER A 139 -10.07 4.02 5.21
C SER A 139 -9.62 5.49 5.24
N ASP A 140 -10.15 6.30 4.32
CA ASP A 140 -9.99 7.77 4.33
C ASP A 140 -10.66 8.45 5.53
N LEU A 141 -11.47 7.72 6.30
CA LEU A 141 -12.17 8.19 7.49
C LEU A 141 -11.53 7.71 8.81
N GLY A 142 -10.47 6.90 8.75
CA GLY A 142 -9.81 6.34 9.94
C GLY A 142 -9.67 4.82 9.89
N LEU A 143 -9.46 4.19 11.05
CA LEU A 143 -9.55 2.73 11.18
C LEU A 143 -11.01 2.32 11.40
N ILE A 144 -11.44 1.27 10.70
CA ILE A 144 -12.79 0.73 10.75
C ILE A 144 -12.76 -0.66 11.34
N ASP A 145 -13.45 -0.85 12.46
CA ASP A 145 -13.79 -2.18 12.97
C ASP A 145 -15.03 -2.66 12.20
N VAL A 146 -14.80 -3.54 11.23
CA VAL A 146 -15.85 -4.09 10.35
C VAL A 146 -16.80 -5.02 11.13
N THR A 147 -16.35 -5.60 12.25
CA THR A 147 -17.21 -6.46 13.09
C THR A 147 -18.25 -5.66 13.86
N ARG A 148 -17.91 -4.42 14.24
CA ARG A 148 -18.80 -3.47 14.92
C ARG A 148 -19.44 -2.46 13.97
N PHE A 149 -18.98 -2.41 12.73
CA PHE A 149 -19.37 -1.43 11.71
C PHE A 149 -19.19 0.02 12.20
N ALA A 150 -18.05 0.29 12.84
CA ALA A 150 -17.77 1.58 13.48
C ALA A 150 -16.28 1.98 13.34
N PRO A 151 -15.98 3.29 13.34
CA PRO A 151 -14.61 3.76 13.50
C PRO A 151 -14.01 3.30 14.84
N THR A 152 -12.69 3.09 14.86
CA THR A 152 -11.93 2.81 16.07
C THR A 152 -10.65 3.63 16.11
N GLU A 153 -10.14 3.86 17.32
CA GLU A 153 -8.91 4.61 17.53
C GLU A 153 -7.67 3.79 17.18
N LEU A 154 -6.61 4.47 16.73
CA LEU A 154 -5.30 3.86 16.47
C LEU A 154 -4.63 3.38 17.76
N LEU A 155 -4.82 4.12 18.85
CA LEU A 155 -4.29 3.82 20.17
C LEU A 155 -5.46 3.63 21.12
N LEU A 156 -5.59 2.41 21.66
CA LEU A 156 -6.60 2.13 22.66
C LEU A 156 -6.13 2.63 24.04
N PRO A 157 -7.05 3.09 24.91
CA PRO A 157 -6.73 3.36 26.30
C PRO A 157 -6.10 2.12 26.96
N ALA A 158 -5.10 2.34 27.81
CA ALA A 158 -4.44 1.30 28.60
C ALA A 158 -5.38 0.67 29.62
#